data_AF-A0A4Z0ENA7-F1
#
_entry.id   AF-A0A4Z0ENA7-F1
#
_cell.length_a   1.000
_cell.length_b   1.000
_cell.length_c   1.000
_cell.angle_alpha   90.00
_cell.angle_beta   90.00
_cell.angle_gamma   90.00
#
_symmetry.space_group_name_H-M   'P 1'
#
loop_
_entity.id
_entity.type
_entity.pdbx_description
1 polymer ?
#
loop_
_entity_poly.entity_id
_entity_poly.type
_entity_poly.pdbx_seq_one_letter_code
_entity_poly.pdbx_strand_id
1 'polypeptide(L)'
;MLLAALLFGTSLATTAQTAHPHHHTTHYRTTATRPPPSTGPKVYVCSGGSAYAYHNYESCSGLNRCTHTVNAVTVAEAEGMGRRACRKCY
;
A
#
# COMPACT_ATOMS: atom_id res chain seq x y z
N MET A 1 37.09 60.15 -10.88
CA MET A 1 35.95 59.72 -11.71
C MET A 1 36.19 58.25 -12.03
N LEU A 2 35.57 57.24 -11.43
CA LEU A 2 34.25 57.12 -10.83
C LEU A 2 34.30 55.86 -9.93
N LEU A 3 33.91 55.98 -8.67
CA LEU A 3 33.71 54.85 -7.74
C LEU A 3 32.52 54.00 -8.21
N ALA A 4 32.66 52.68 -8.25
CA ALA A 4 31.53 51.75 -8.35
C ALA A 4 31.50 50.88 -7.08
N ALA A 5 30.83 51.38 -6.04
CA ALA A 5 30.46 50.61 -4.87
C ALA A 5 29.04 50.07 -5.09
N LEU A 6 28.91 48.76 -5.31
CA LEU A 6 27.62 48.08 -5.31
C LEU A 6 27.58 47.12 -4.14
N LEU A 7 27.00 47.63 -3.05
CA LEU A 7 26.65 46.93 -1.83
C LEU A 7 25.37 46.13 -2.08
N PHE A 8 25.50 44.81 -2.23
CA PHE A 8 24.41 43.85 -2.04
C PHE A 8 24.96 42.86 -0.99
N GLY A 9 24.58 42.88 0.31
CA GLY A 9 23.21 42.71 0.79
C GLY A 9 22.70 41.36 0.25
N THR A 10 22.74 40.24 0.97
CA THR A 10 21.83 39.97 2.09
C THR A 10 22.20 38.66 2.83
N SER A 11 22.09 38.72 4.17
CA SER A 11 21.62 37.69 5.11
C SER A 11 21.98 36.21 4.87
N LEU A 12 23.06 35.72 5.50
CA LEU A 12 23.18 34.29 5.81
C LEU A 12 22.30 33.95 7.02
N ALA A 13 21.23 33.22 6.73
CA ALA A 13 20.21 32.78 7.66
C ALA A 13 20.79 31.92 8.81
N THR A 14 20.50 32.32 10.05
CA THR A 14 20.64 31.50 11.24
C THR A 14 19.71 30.28 11.12
N THR A 15 20.26 29.08 10.96
CA THR A 15 19.49 27.85 11.12
C THR A 15 19.30 27.58 12.62
N ALA A 16 18.19 28.08 13.17
CA ALA A 16 17.71 27.68 14.48
C ALA A 16 17.36 26.18 14.43
N GLN A 17 18.12 25.36 15.15
CA GLN A 17 17.84 23.94 15.32
C GLN A 17 16.69 23.78 16.31
N THR A 18 15.48 23.68 15.77
CA THR A 18 14.31 23.26 16.51
C THR A 18 14.52 21.80 16.92
N ALA A 19 14.78 21.57 18.20
CA ALA A 19 14.81 20.25 18.80
C ALA A 19 13.50 19.52 18.47
N HIS A 20 13.58 18.50 17.64
CA HIS A 20 12.44 17.64 17.32
C HIS A 20 12.20 16.69 18.49
N PRO A 21 11.01 16.68 19.11
CA PRO A 21 10.68 15.64 20.06
C PRO A 21 10.67 14.30 19.33
N HIS A 22 11.58 13.41 19.73
CA HIS A 22 11.58 12.02 19.28
C HIS A 22 10.31 11.34 19.81
N HIS A 23 9.30 11.27 18.94
CA HIS A 23 8.13 10.44 19.17
C HIS A 23 8.58 8.98 19.06
N HIS A 24 8.86 8.36 20.20
CA HIS A 24 9.07 6.92 20.28
C HIS A 24 7.72 6.25 20.06
N THR A 25 7.40 5.94 18.82
CA THR A 25 6.26 5.08 18.47
C THR A 25 6.54 3.72 19.09
N THR A 26 5.86 3.42 20.19
CA THR A 26 5.81 2.07 20.73
C THR A 26 5.28 1.16 19.63
N HIS A 27 6.16 0.32 19.09
CA HIS A 27 5.77 -0.79 18.23
C HIS A 27 4.80 -1.66 19.02
N TYR A 28 3.51 -1.53 18.73
CA TYR A 28 2.49 -2.49 19.14
C TYR A 28 2.99 -3.86 18.70
N ARG A 29 3.43 -4.65 19.68
CA ARG A 29 3.80 -6.05 19.50
C ARG A 29 2.51 -6.79 19.21
N THR A 30 2.11 -6.82 17.95
CA THR A 30 1.09 -7.74 17.46
C THR A 30 1.66 -9.12 17.65
N THR A 31 1.37 -9.75 18.78
CA THR A 31 1.39 -11.21 18.87
C THR A 31 0.51 -11.68 17.73
N ALA A 32 1.15 -12.31 16.74
CA ALA A 32 0.54 -12.85 15.53
C ALA A 32 -0.57 -13.84 15.92
N THR A 33 -1.75 -13.29 16.20
CA THR A 33 -2.97 -14.07 16.31
C THR A 33 -3.32 -14.36 14.86
N ARG A 34 -2.82 -15.49 14.35
CA ARG A 34 -3.26 -16.06 13.08
C ARG A 34 -4.79 -16.02 13.12
N PRO A 35 -5.45 -15.27 12.23
CA PRO A 35 -6.90 -15.28 12.18
C PRO A 35 -7.37 -16.73 12.12
N PRO A 36 -8.45 -17.09 12.82
CA PRO A 36 -8.99 -18.45 12.75
C PRO A 36 -9.17 -18.83 11.27
N PRO A 37 -8.93 -20.10 10.91
CA PRO A 37 -9.06 -20.55 9.53
C PRO A 37 -10.43 -20.14 8.98
N SER A 38 -10.45 -19.23 8.01
CA SER A 38 -11.68 -18.69 7.44
C SER A 38 -12.39 -19.81 6.68
N THR A 39 -13.54 -20.25 7.20
CA THR A 39 -14.38 -21.36 6.71
C THR A 39 -15.33 -20.95 5.57
N GLY A 40 -15.12 -19.78 4.96
CA GLY A 40 -15.95 -19.29 3.86
C GLY A 40 -15.65 -19.93 2.48
N PRO A 41 -16.54 -19.72 1.50
CA PRO A 41 -16.32 -20.14 0.12
C PRO A 41 -15.01 -19.55 -0.41
N LYS A 42 -14.24 -20.40 -1.09
CA LYS A 42 -12.93 -20.03 -1.65
C LYS A 42 -13.09 -19.34 -3.00
N VAL A 43 -12.31 -18.30 -3.21
CA VAL A 43 -12.19 -17.54 -4.45
C VAL A 43 -10.72 -17.32 -4.77
N TYR A 44 -10.43 -17.03 -6.03
CA TYR A 44 -9.08 -16.87 -6.54
C TYR A 44 -8.74 -15.39 -6.76
N VAL A 45 -7.60 -14.95 -6.25
CA VAL A 45 -7.10 -13.59 -6.39
C VAL A 45 -5.70 -13.57 -6.99
N CYS A 46 -5.46 -12.63 -7.90
CA CYS A 46 -4.10 -12.30 -8.34
C CYS A 46 -3.41 -11.43 -7.29
N SER A 47 -2.19 -11.80 -6.88
CA SER A 47 -1.39 -11.06 -5.89
C SER A 47 -0.79 -9.75 -6.40
N GLY A 48 -0.89 -9.46 -7.70
CA GLY A 48 -0.43 -8.20 -8.28
C GLY A 48 -1.10 -6.99 -7.65
N GLY A 49 -0.34 -5.91 -7.43
CA GLY A 49 -0.83 -4.67 -6.82
C GLY A 49 -1.93 -3.96 -7.62
N SER A 50 -2.00 -4.20 -8.94
CA SER A 50 -3.03 -3.67 -9.84
C SER A 50 -4.29 -4.54 -9.93
N ALA A 51 -4.29 -5.73 -9.32
CA ALA A 51 -5.45 -6.61 -9.37
C ALA A 51 -6.58 -6.01 -8.52
N TYR A 52 -7.79 -5.98 -9.08
CA TYR A 52 -8.94 -5.31 -8.47
C TYR A 52 -10.11 -6.27 -8.22
N ALA A 53 -10.02 -7.53 -8.66
CA ALA A 53 -11.11 -8.48 -8.58
C ALA A 53 -10.70 -9.84 -8.01
N TYR A 54 -11.68 -10.55 -7.45
CA TYR A 54 -11.60 -11.98 -7.13
C TYR A 54 -12.48 -12.79 -8.08
N HIS A 55 -12.12 -14.05 -8.29
CA HIS A 55 -12.68 -14.92 -9.32
C HIS A 55 -13.21 -16.23 -8.71
N ASN A 56 -14.32 -16.75 -9.25
CA ASN A 56 -14.92 -18.01 -8.78
C ASN A 56 -14.11 -19.25 -9.22
N TYR A 57 -13.40 -19.18 -10.35
CA TYR A 57 -12.59 -20.27 -10.89
C TYR A 57 -11.28 -19.75 -11.51
N GLU A 58 -10.24 -20.59 -11.48
CA GLU A 58 -8.88 -20.26 -11.92
C GLU A 58 -8.79 -19.88 -13.40
N SER A 59 -9.55 -20.56 -14.25
CA SER A 59 -9.53 -20.40 -15.71
C SER A 59 -10.26 -19.14 -16.23
N CYS A 60 -10.69 -18.24 -15.34
CA CYS A 60 -11.35 -17.00 -15.74
C CYS A 60 -10.42 -16.18 -16.63
N SER A 61 -10.91 -15.70 -17.79
CA SER A 61 -10.15 -14.87 -18.72
C SER A 61 -9.47 -13.64 -18.07
N GLY A 62 -10.04 -13.07 -17.00
CA GLY A 62 -9.42 -11.99 -16.25
C GLY A 62 -8.25 -12.46 -15.39
N LEU A 63 -8.38 -13.63 -14.76
CA LEU A 63 -7.37 -14.21 -13.88
C LEU A 63 -6.21 -14.82 -14.68
N ASN A 64 -6.49 -15.43 -15.83
CA ASN A 64 -5.45 -15.98 -16.74
C ASN A 64 -4.45 -14.93 -17.25
N ARG A 65 -4.77 -13.64 -17.14
CA ARG A 65 -3.86 -12.53 -17.46
C ARG A 65 -2.94 -12.15 -16.31
N CYS A 66 -3.13 -12.73 -15.13
CA CYS A 66 -2.26 -12.50 -13.98
C CYS A 66 -0.85 -13.00 -14.29
N THR A 67 0.13 -12.13 -14.13
CA THR A 67 1.56 -12.43 -14.27
C THR A 67 2.24 -12.66 -12.92
N HIS A 68 1.45 -12.83 -11.86
CA HIS A 68 1.90 -13.00 -10.47
C HIS A 68 1.27 -14.26 -9.87
N THR A 69 1.55 -14.53 -8.60
CA THR A 69 0.95 -15.66 -7.88
C THR A 69 -0.56 -15.49 -7.76
N VAL A 70 -1.28 -16.59 -8.00
CA VAL A 70 -2.72 -16.70 -7.74
C VAL A 70 -2.90 -17.39 -6.39
N ASN A 71 -3.71 -16.79 -5.51
CA ASN A 71 -3.98 -17.32 -4.17
C ASN A 71 -5.47 -17.66 -4.04
N ALA A 72 -5.76 -18.77 -3.37
CA ALA A 72 -7.12 -19.13 -2.96
C ALA A 72 -7.40 -18.56 -1.56
N VAL A 73 -8.28 -17.58 -1.49
CA VAL A 73 -8.68 -16.86 -0.26
C VAL A 73 -10.19 -16.99 -0.05
N THR A 74 -10.73 -16.51 1.06
CA THR A 74 -12.20 -16.41 1.19
C THR A 74 -12.72 -15.11 0.58
N VAL A 75 -14.02 -15.05 0.30
CA VAL A 75 -14.68 -13.82 -0.20
C VAL A 75 -14.42 -12.64 0.75
N ALA A 76 -14.61 -12.85 2.06
CA ALA A 76 -14.39 -11.82 3.06
C ALA A 76 -12.94 -11.32 3.10
N GLU A 77 -11.97 -12.22 2.93
CA GLU A 77 -10.55 -11.84 2.85
C GLU A 77 -10.27 -11.04 1.57
N ALA A 78 -10.83 -11.45 0.42
CA ALA A 78 -10.68 -10.72 -0.83
C ALA A 78 -11.31 -9.32 -0.78
N GLU A 79 -12.50 -9.19 -0.19
CA GLU A 79 -13.17 -7.91 0.06
C GLU A 79 -12.36 -7.03 1.02
N GLY A 80 -11.80 -7.61 2.08
CA GLY A 80 -10.87 -6.92 3.00
C GLY A 80 -9.58 -6.43 2.34
N MET A 81 -9.12 -7.12 1.28
CA MET A 81 -8.03 -6.68 0.41
C MET A 81 -8.45 -5.58 -0.60
N GLY A 82 -9.69 -5.11 -0.56
CA GLY A 82 -10.23 -4.12 -1.49
C GLY A 82 -10.54 -4.68 -2.89
N ARG A 83 -10.67 -6.01 -3.03
CA ARG A 83 -11.03 -6.65 -4.30
C ARG A 83 -12.54 -6.81 -4.40
N ARG A 84 -13.09 -6.65 -5.60
CA ARG A 84 -14.52 -6.83 -5.88
C ARG A 84 -14.80 -8.11 -6.68
N ALA A 85 -16.04 -8.57 -6.69
CA ALA A 85 -16.47 -9.67 -7.55
C ALA A 85 -16.13 -9.41 -9.03
N CYS A 86 -15.55 -10.41 -9.69
CA CYS A 86 -15.36 -10.37 -11.14
C CYS A 86 -16.71 -10.45 -11.86
N ARG A 87 -17.06 -9.42 -12.64
CA ARG A 87 -18.33 -9.34 -13.41
C ARG A 87 -18.54 -10.40 -14.51
N LYS A 88 -17.65 -11.39 -14.63
CA LYS A 88 -17.71 -12.44 -15.66
C LYS A 88 -17.89 -13.83 -15.07
N CYS A 89 -17.22 -14.12 -13.97
CA CYS A 89 -17.18 -15.46 -13.38
C CYS A 89 -17.80 -15.54 -11.98
N TYR A 90 -18.20 -14.40 -11.41
CA TYR A 90 -18.82 -14.31 -10.09
C TYR A 90 -20.23 -13.75 -10.21
#